data_AF-A0A0E3LP45-F1
#
_entry.id   AF-A0A0E3LP45-F1
#
_cell.length_a   1.000
_cell.length_b   1.000
_cell.length_c   1.000
_cell.angle_alpha   90.00
_cell.angle_beta   90.00
_cell.angle_gamma   90.00
#
_symmetry.space_group_name_H-M   'P 1'
#
loop_
_entity.id
_entity.type
_entity.pdbx_description
1 polymer ?
#
loop_
_entity_poly.entity_id
_entity_poly.type
_entity_poly.pdbx_seq_one_letter_code
_entity_poly.pdbx_strand_id
1 'polypeptide(L)'
;MPLDTNETLSDGFCWNATTFGGFAYPVNKHKGFVASENWWGERLQYVEKDGQDELGKGHPGNHVIGEGELVYTTRPFSSKYGVVSDLELDASTTPKELGGMFYYQLPWFGKPYVAVGNDSTRLAKLVISQPSSDKKTLKAGDSWDLGSNYSLVVNQVDVDGEKVWFSLDKNGEEIESGIVNTSGNVADKTFTATADFGDKKDQLYFVTYVDSVFTSATDSFAVFKYTWLIDKDKVMVIENGDEYQGFEVKEASANEIVLKNSNSITLTLDKDKKNYFTDSWYFQTSDEGKGSTSPEGYVIYPATDVTVEDNTSSGVNNSESLLNESLSNESSPSTSSASLLESKADDLKDVNNNSSLPEEKTGIVTSAKASGFELLAGVFGIILCQYFIKRRD
;
A
#
# COMPACT_ATOMS: atom_id res chain seq x y z
N MET A 1 20.01 -11.91 11.58
CA MET A 1 21.14 -12.37 12.42
C MET A 1 21.47 -13.78 12.00
N PRO A 2 22.74 -14.13 11.76
CA PRO A 2 23.15 -15.50 11.44
C PRO A 2 22.80 -16.47 12.58
N LEU A 3 22.40 -17.67 12.22
CA LEU A 3 22.13 -18.78 13.14
C LEU A 3 23.26 -19.80 13.03
N ASP A 4 23.83 -20.22 14.16
CA ASP A 4 24.83 -21.29 14.23
C ASP A 4 24.11 -22.64 14.28
N THR A 5 24.43 -23.54 13.33
CA THR A 5 23.80 -24.87 13.27
C THR A 5 24.08 -25.72 14.50
N ASN A 6 25.16 -25.50 15.24
CA ASN A 6 25.44 -26.28 16.46
C ASN A 6 24.72 -25.77 17.72
N GLU A 7 24.30 -24.50 17.72
CA GLU A 7 23.58 -23.91 18.86
C GLU A 7 22.06 -23.86 18.63
N THR A 8 21.62 -23.89 17.38
CA THR A 8 20.22 -23.76 17.00
C THR A 8 19.56 -25.13 16.92
N LEU A 9 18.46 -25.33 17.66
CA LEU A 9 17.59 -26.51 17.48
C LEU A 9 16.89 -26.46 16.12
N SER A 10 16.45 -27.60 15.60
CA SER A 10 15.78 -27.69 14.29
C SER A 10 14.55 -26.79 14.19
N ASP A 11 13.76 -26.64 15.25
CA ASP A 11 12.61 -25.74 15.31
C ASP A 11 12.99 -24.24 15.48
N GLY A 12 14.26 -23.95 15.73
CA GLY A 12 14.80 -22.61 15.95
C GLY A 12 15.11 -21.82 14.67
N PHE A 13 15.11 -22.47 13.50
CA PHE A 13 15.35 -21.84 12.20
C PHE A 13 14.09 -21.15 11.69
N CYS A 14 13.82 -19.97 12.23
CA CYS A 14 12.69 -19.13 11.86
C CYS A 14 13.14 -17.70 11.61
N TRP A 15 12.78 -17.16 10.46
CA TRP A 15 13.06 -15.80 10.06
C TRP A 15 11.76 -15.01 9.85
N ASN A 16 11.78 -13.76 10.31
CA ASN A 16 10.68 -12.81 10.16
C ASN A 16 11.27 -11.45 9.74
N ALA A 17 10.42 -10.43 9.68
CA ALA A 17 10.81 -9.11 9.18
C ALA A 17 11.94 -8.41 9.96
N THR A 18 12.28 -8.84 11.19
CA THR A 18 13.42 -8.29 11.94
C THR A 18 14.71 -9.08 11.75
N THR A 19 14.63 -10.32 11.25
CA THR A 19 15.80 -11.19 11.06
C THR A 19 16.14 -11.44 9.60
N PHE A 20 15.23 -11.13 8.67
CA PHE A 20 15.43 -11.18 7.22
C PHE A 20 14.99 -9.87 6.55
N GLY A 21 15.95 -9.09 6.05
CA GLY A 21 15.71 -7.78 5.42
C GLY A 21 15.03 -7.83 4.05
N GLY A 22 14.79 -9.01 3.48
CA GLY A 22 14.02 -9.17 2.24
C GLY A 22 12.51 -9.10 2.44
N PHE A 23 12.02 -9.19 3.68
CA PHE A 23 10.60 -9.09 3.99
C PHE A 23 10.12 -7.64 4.15
N ALA A 24 8.85 -7.42 3.82
CA ALA A 24 8.22 -6.13 4.06
C ALA A 24 8.09 -5.86 5.57
N TYR A 25 8.46 -4.65 6.00
CA TYR A 25 8.42 -4.24 7.40
C TYR A 25 7.91 -2.80 7.60
N PRO A 26 6.60 -2.62 7.84
CA PRO A 26 6.06 -1.31 8.19
C PRO A 26 6.41 -0.98 9.64
N VAL A 27 7.33 -0.02 9.82
CA VAL A 27 7.91 0.35 11.13
C VAL A 27 6.84 0.72 12.17
N ASN A 28 5.76 1.37 11.76
CA ASN A 28 4.64 1.73 12.63
C ASN A 28 3.75 0.54 13.06
N LYS A 29 4.04 -0.68 12.60
CA LYS A 29 3.30 -1.92 12.92
C LYS A 29 4.17 -3.01 13.55
N HIS A 30 5.35 -2.64 14.08
CA HIS A 30 6.32 -3.55 14.70
C HIS A 30 5.66 -4.68 15.52
N LYS A 31 4.80 -4.33 16.48
CA LYS A 31 4.17 -5.29 17.40
C LYS A 31 3.45 -6.44 16.69
N GLY A 32 2.79 -6.19 15.56
CA GLY A 32 2.10 -7.24 14.80
C GLY A 32 3.06 -8.12 14.00
N PHE A 33 4.18 -7.56 13.52
CA PHE A 33 5.16 -8.28 12.70
C PHE A 33 6.13 -9.15 13.53
N VAL A 34 6.26 -8.89 14.83
CA VAL A 34 7.12 -9.69 15.74
C VAL A 34 6.33 -10.52 16.76
N ALA A 35 5.01 -10.57 16.65
CA ALA A 35 4.19 -11.35 17.56
C ALA A 35 4.49 -12.87 17.42
N SER A 36 4.37 -13.59 18.53
CA SER A 36 4.47 -15.06 18.53
C SER A 36 3.23 -15.70 17.88
N GLU A 37 2.06 -15.13 18.12
CA GLU A 37 0.75 -15.59 17.63
C GLU A 37 0.05 -14.46 16.88
N ASN A 38 -0.81 -14.81 15.91
CA ASN A 38 -1.58 -13.85 15.09
C ASN A 38 -0.71 -12.75 14.48
N TRP A 39 0.51 -13.11 14.10
CA TRP A 39 1.48 -12.22 13.49
C TRP A 39 1.07 -11.83 12.06
N TRP A 40 1.71 -10.77 11.55
CA TRP A 40 1.46 -10.21 10.24
C TRP A 40 2.69 -10.26 9.34
N GLY A 41 2.47 -10.17 8.03
CA GLY A 41 3.53 -10.09 7.05
C GLY A 41 4.06 -11.45 6.68
N GLU A 42 5.37 -11.60 6.65
CA GLU A 42 6.05 -12.78 6.09
C GLU A 42 6.88 -13.52 7.13
N ARG A 43 6.94 -14.84 6.99
CA ARG A 43 7.78 -15.74 7.78
C ARG A 43 8.39 -16.80 6.88
N LEU A 44 9.66 -17.11 7.10
CA LEU A 44 10.34 -18.26 6.51
C LEU A 44 10.77 -19.16 7.65
N GLN A 45 10.46 -20.45 7.58
CA GLN A 45 10.75 -21.39 8.64
C GLN A 45 11.25 -22.70 8.04
N TYR A 46 12.27 -23.29 8.66
CA TYR A 46 12.60 -24.69 8.42
C TYR A 46 11.78 -25.58 9.37
N VAL A 47 11.22 -26.66 8.84
CA VAL A 47 10.37 -27.64 9.52
C VAL A 47 10.82 -29.03 9.10
N GLU A 48 11.54 -29.70 10.00
CA GLU A 48 11.92 -31.11 9.88
C GLU A 48 10.68 -32.01 9.75
N LYS A 49 10.71 -32.99 8.83
CA LYS A 49 9.58 -33.87 8.55
C LYS A 49 9.85 -35.37 8.60
N ASP A 50 11.04 -35.82 8.22
CA ASP A 50 11.30 -37.24 7.90
C ASP A 50 12.49 -37.85 8.65
N GLY A 51 13.24 -37.02 9.38
CA GLY A 51 14.39 -37.34 10.20
C GLY A 51 15.63 -37.73 9.42
N GLN A 52 15.67 -37.55 8.09
CA GLN A 52 16.81 -37.94 7.27
C GLN A 52 17.91 -36.87 7.27
N ASP A 53 17.54 -35.60 7.07
CA ASP A 53 18.44 -34.48 6.87
C ASP A 53 18.10 -33.33 7.85
N GLU A 54 18.13 -33.62 9.15
CA GLU A 54 17.79 -32.62 10.16
C GLU A 54 18.82 -31.47 10.19
N LEU A 55 18.37 -30.24 10.00
CA LEU A 55 19.20 -29.05 10.16
C LEU A 55 19.22 -28.62 11.63
N GLY A 56 20.41 -28.43 12.19
CA GLY A 56 20.59 -27.87 13.53
C GLY A 56 21.45 -28.73 14.45
N LYS A 57 21.31 -28.49 15.76
CA LYS A 57 22.21 -28.98 16.81
C LYS A 57 22.38 -30.50 16.86
N GLY A 58 21.37 -31.26 16.42
CA GLY A 58 21.47 -32.71 16.32
C GLY A 58 22.45 -33.17 15.23
N HIS A 59 22.56 -32.40 14.15
CA HIS A 59 23.35 -32.70 12.96
C HIS A 59 23.97 -31.41 12.39
N PRO A 60 24.93 -30.78 13.11
CA PRO A 60 25.43 -29.44 12.79
C PRO A 60 26.03 -29.31 11.37
N GLY A 61 26.56 -30.40 10.81
CA GLY A 61 27.12 -30.45 9.46
C GLY A 61 26.13 -30.78 8.33
N ASN A 62 24.84 -31.03 8.65
CA ASN A 62 23.84 -31.20 7.60
C ASN A 62 23.66 -29.89 6.83
N HIS A 63 23.64 -29.99 5.51
CA HIS A 63 23.55 -28.87 4.57
C HIS A 63 22.53 -29.16 3.46
N VAL A 64 21.57 -30.05 3.73
CA VAL A 64 20.43 -30.33 2.86
C VAL A 64 19.16 -29.92 3.60
N ILE A 65 18.31 -29.16 2.91
CA ILE A 65 16.93 -28.90 3.33
C ILE A 65 16.04 -29.73 2.41
N GLY A 66 15.31 -30.68 2.97
CA GLY A 66 14.47 -31.62 2.23
C GLY A 66 13.28 -30.96 1.52
N GLU A 67 12.57 -31.74 0.73
CA GLU A 67 11.38 -31.29 0.02
C GLU A 67 10.28 -30.84 0.99
N GLY A 68 9.85 -29.59 0.80
CA GLY A 68 8.86 -28.91 1.60
C GLY A 68 9.24 -28.65 3.05
N GLU A 69 10.50 -28.83 3.45
CA GLU A 69 10.97 -28.50 4.79
C GLU A 69 11.21 -27.01 4.97
N LEU A 70 11.40 -26.25 3.89
CA LEU A 70 11.38 -24.80 3.91
C LEU A 70 9.95 -24.30 3.67
N VAL A 71 9.37 -23.68 4.69
CA VAL A 71 8.00 -23.18 4.70
C VAL A 71 8.02 -21.65 4.65
N TYR A 72 7.42 -21.09 3.61
CA TYR A 72 7.14 -19.66 3.51
C TYR A 72 5.67 -19.43 3.85
N THR A 73 5.39 -18.47 4.72
CA THR A 73 4.02 -18.12 5.13
C THR A 73 3.85 -16.63 5.07
N THR A 74 2.70 -16.19 4.58
CA THR A 74 2.33 -14.77 4.55
C THR A 74 0.90 -14.53 5.02
N ARG A 75 0.71 -13.45 5.77
CA ARG A 75 -0.56 -13.04 6.39
C ARG A 75 -0.85 -11.56 6.13
N PRO A 76 -2.11 -11.19 5.86
CA PRO A 76 -2.47 -9.82 5.59
C PRO A 76 -2.45 -9.00 6.87
N PHE A 77 -2.36 -7.68 6.71
CA PHE A 77 -2.48 -6.72 7.80
C PHE A 77 -3.26 -5.49 7.34
N SER A 78 -4.10 -4.94 8.22
CA SER A 78 -4.96 -3.81 7.91
C SER A 78 -4.18 -2.50 7.86
N SER A 79 -4.42 -1.67 6.85
CA SER A 79 -3.97 -0.28 6.72
C SER A 79 -5.18 0.64 6.58
N LYS A 80 -5.16 1.80 7.25
CA LYS A 80 -6.21 2.82 7.08
C LYS A 80 -6.03 3.52 5.73
N TYR A 81 -7.14 3.92 5.11
CA TYR A 81 -7.08 4.90 4.03
C TYR A 81 -6.58 6.25 4.58
N GLY A 82 -5.78 6.98 3.79
CA GLY A 82 -5.22 8.27 4.23
C GLY A 82 -6.30 9.28 4.64
N VAL A 83 -7.41 9.34 3.89
CA VAL A 83 -8.56 10.19 4.21
C VAL A 83 -9.17 9.87 5.58
N VAL A 84 -9.13 8.59 5.99
CA VAL A 84 -9.66 8.15 7.28
C VAL A 84 -8.67 8.43 8.40
N SER A 85 -7.38 8.12 8.22
CA SER A 85 -6.37 8.32 9.27
C SER A 85 -6.14 9.79 9.57
N ASP A 86 -6.04 10.63 8.53
CA ASP A 86 -5.52 11.99 8.67
C ASP A 86 -6.61 13.01 8.98
N LEU A 87 -7.86 12.70 8.63
CA LEU A 87 -9.03 13.47 9.06
C LEU A 87 -9.66 12.89 10.33
N GLU A 88 -9.00 11.91 10.97
CA GLU A 88 -9.42 11.27 12.22
C GLU A 88 -10.86 10.73 12.18
N LEU A 89 -11.27 10.19 11.02
CA LEU A 89 -12.63 9.68 10.84
C LEU A 89 -12.85 8.40 11.66
N ASP A 90 -14.10 8.21 12.06
CA ASP A 90 -14.60 7.01 12.71
C ASP A 90 -15.65 6.31 11.83
N ALA A 91 -16.23 5.22 12.32
CA ALA A 91 -17.21 4.44 11.56
C ALA A 91 -18.49 5.23 11.19
N SER A 92 -18.83 6.30 11.92
CA SER A 92 -19.99 7.15 11.66
C SER A 92 -19.71 8.29 10.68
N THR A 93 -18.44 8.72 10.59
CA THR A 93 -18.01 9.83 9.73
C THR A 93 -17.27 9.40 8.47
N THR A 94 -16.87 8.12 8.38
CA THR A 94 -16.25 7.55 7.18
C THR A 94 -17.28 7.44 6.04
N PRO A 95 -16.98 7.96 4.83
CA PRO A 95 -17.82 7.76 3.65
C PRO A 95 -18.14 6.28 3.42
N LYS A 96 -19.41 5.95 3.17
CA LYS A 96 -19.87 4.56 3.04
C LYS A 96 -19.28 3.89 1.80
N GLU A 97 -19.01 4.69 0.79
CA GLU A 97 -18.50 4.31 -0.52
C GLU A 97 -17.05 3.77 -0.43
N LEU A 98 -16.32 4.04 0.65
CA LEU A 98 -15.02 3.43 0.93
C LEU A 98 -15.12 1.94 1.28
N GLY A 99 -16.32 1.43 1.58
CA GLY A 99 -16.52 0.04 2.02
C GLY A 99 -15.94 -0.27 3.41
N GLY A 100 -15.42 0.74 4.12
CA GLY A 100 -14.83 0.62 5.45
C GLY A 100 -13.67 1.59 5.67
N MET A 101 -13.09 1.51 6.86
CA MET A 101 -11.98 2.39 7.28
C MET A 101 -10.60 1.90 6.81
N PHE A 102 -10.51 0.64 6.39
CA PHE A 102 -9.24 -0.05 6.14
C PHE A 102 -9.29 -0.84 4.84
N TYR A 103 -8.11 -1.04 4.28
CA TYR A 103 -7.81 -2.07 3.29
C TYR A 103 -6.74 -3.02 3.85
N TYR A 104 -6.62 -4.22 3.30
CA TYR A 104 -5.66 -5.21 3.76
C TYR A 104 -4.49 -5.29 2.80
N GLN A 105 -3.29 -5.09 3.33
CA GLN A 105 -2.05 -5.33 2.60
C GLN A 105 -1.55 -6.73 2.88
N LEU A 106 -0.97 -7.36 1.88
CA LEU A 106 -0.28 -8.64 2.01
C LEU A 106 1.07 -8.55 1.28
N PRO A 107 2.19 -8.74 1.98
CA PRO A 107 3.47 -8.85 1.30
C PRO A 107 3.59 -10.23 0.64
N TRP A 108 4.01 -10.24 -0.62
CA TRP A 108 4.21 -11.43 -1.42
C TRP A 108 5.64 -11.42 -1.95
N PHE A 109 6.48 -12.28 -1.38
CA PHE A 109 7.93 -12.32 -1.59
C PHE A 109 8.59 -10.93 -1.48
N GLY A 110 8.34 -10.24 -0.37
CA GLY A 110 8.88 -8.91 -0.07
C GLY A 110 8.18 -7.75 -0.80
N LYS A 111 7.32 -8.03 -1.78
CA LYS A 111 6.61 -6.99 -2.55
C LYS A 111 5.22 -6.73 -1.97
N PRO A 112 4.80 -5.47 -1.79
CA PRO A 112 3.49 -5.16 -1.21
C PRO A 112 2.35 -5.33 -2.23
N TYR A 113 1.31 -6.05 -1.83
CA TYR A 113 0.03 -6.16 -2.55
C TYR A 113 -1.14 -5.78 -1.64
N VAL A 114 -2.31 -5.60 -2.24
CA VAL A 114 -3.59 -5.41 -1.55
C VAL A 114 -4.48 -6.63 -1.78
N ALA A 115 -5.05 -7.15 -0.69
CA ALA A 115 -6.01 -8.25 -0.73
C ALA A 115 -7.39 -7.74 -1.15
N VAL A 116 -7.79 -8.07 -2.37
CA VAL A 116 -9.08 -7.68 -2.96
C VAL A 116 -10.21 -8.40 -2.23
N GLY A 117 -11.24 -7.67 -1.79
CA GLY A 117 -12.36 -8.26 -1.07
C GLY A 117 -11.98 -8.90 0.27
N ASN A 118 -10.91 -8.41 0.90
CA ASN A 118 -10.34 -8.97 2.13
C ASN A 118 -9.95 -10.46 1.98
N ASP A 119 -9.48 -10.82 0.80
CA ASP A 119 -9.14 -12.19 0.43
C ASP A 119 -7.69 -12.28 -0.04
N SER A 120 -6.83 -12.86 0.80
CA SER A 120 -5.39 -13.02 0.51
C SER A 120 -5.10 -13.89 -0.72
N THR A 121 -6.10 -14.63 -1.22
CA THR A 121 -5.98 -15.40 -2.48
C THR A 121 -6.19 -14.55 -3.74
N ARG A 122 -6.53 -13.26 -3.57
CA ARG A 122 -6.79 -12.30 -4.66
C ARG A 122 -5.97 -11.03 -4.41
N LEU A 123 -4.85 -10.89 -5.09
CA LEU A 123 -3.90 -9.79 -4.84
C LEU A 123 -3.88 -8.80 -6.02
N ALA A 124 -4.00 -7.51 -5.72
CA ALA A 124 -3.80 -6.43 -6.66
C ALA A 124 -2.58 -5.58 -6.29
N LYS A 125 -1.87 -5.06 -7.29
CA LYS A 125 -0.76 -4.13 -7.05
C LYS A 125 -1.30 -2.81 -6.50
N LEU A 126 -0.70 -2.32 -5.41
CA LEU A 126 -0.89 -0.94 -4.97
C LEU A 126 -0.16 -0.01 -5.95
N VAL A 127 -0.92 0.78 -6.70
CA VAL A 127 -0.40 1.69 -7.72
C VAL A 127 0.08 2.99 -7.08
N ILE A 128 -0.77 3.59 -6.23
CA ILE A 128 -0.41 4.76 -5.45
C ILE A 128 -1.06 4.70 -4.06
N SER A 129 -0.35 5.22 -3.07
CA SER A 129 -0.88 5.57 -1.76
C SER A 129 -0.22 6.89 -1.36
N GLN A 130 -0.91 8.00 -1.62
CA GLN A 130 -0.38 9.35 -1.42
C GLN A 130 -0.03 9.57 0.07
N PRO A 131 1.21 10.02 0.38
CA PRO A 131 1.57 10.40 1.75
C PRO A 131 0.68 11.52 2.29
N SER A 132 0.44 11.52 3.60
CA SER A 132 -0.46 12.46 4.28
C SER A 132 -0.06 13.93 4.14
N SER A 133 1.25 14.17 4.10
CA SER A 133 1.90 15.47 3.91
C SER A 133 1.74 16.02 2.50
N ASP A 134 1.52 15.15 1.52
CA ASP A 134 1.64 15.49 0.12
C ASP A 134 0.34 16.07 -0.41
N LYS A 135 0.47 17.05 -1.31
CA LYS A 135 -0.64 17.66 -2.04
C LYS A 135 -0.32 17.63 -3.52
N LYS A 136 -1.31 17.34 -4.35
CA LYS A 136 -1.20 17.47 -5.80
C LYS A 136 -2.09 18.60 -6.29
N THR A 137 -1.50 19.63 -6.87
CA THR A 137 -2.24 20.74 -7.49
C THR A 137 -2.29 20.53 -9.01
N LEU A 138 -3.48 20.65 -9.59
CA LEU A 138 -3.73 20.48 -11.03
C LEU A 138 -4.65 21.58 -11.56
N LYS A 139 -4.27 22.22 -12.67
CA LYS A 139 -5.11 23.14 -13.42
C LYS A 139 -6.03 22.37 -14.38
N ALA A 140 -7.06 23.04 -14.89
CA ALA A 140 -7.85 22.48 -15.98
C ALA A 140 -6.98 22.16 -17.20
N GLY A 141 -7.13 20.95 -17.73
CA GLY A 141 -6.30 20.36 -18.78
C GLY A 141 -5.05 19.63 -18.29
N ASP A 142 -4.66 19.77 -17.01
CA ASP A 142 -3.51 19.04 -16.48
C ASP A 142 -3.84 17.56 -16.25
N SER A 143 -2.83 16.72 -16.42
CA SER A 143 -2.87 15.28 -16.13
C SER A 143 -1.85 14.92 -15.05
N TRP A 144 -2.27 14.05 -14.14
CA TRP A 144 -1.41 13.44 -13.13
C TRP A 144 -1.25 11.96 -13.44
N ASP A 145 -0.04 11.55 -13.84
CA ASP A 145 0.33 10.13 -13.90
C ASP A 145 0.34 9.53 -12.49
N LEU A 146 -0.54 8.55 -12.28
CA LEU A 146 -0.66 7.79 -11.04
C LEU A 146 0.21 6.52 -11.08
N GLY A 147 0.71 6.14 -12.26
CA GLY A 147 1.45 4.92 -12.51
C GLY A 147 0.59 3.78 -13.04
N SER A 148 1.24 2.73 -13.56
CA SER A 148 0.57 1.57 -14.18
C SER A 148 -0.45 1.97 -15.27
N ASN A 149 -0.15 3.04 -16.02
CA ASN A 149 -0.99 3.65 -17.06
C ASN A 149 -2.32 4.23 -16.56
N TYR A 150 -2.46 4.50 -15.27
CA TYR A 150 -3.56 5.30 -14.76
C TYR A 150 -3.16 6.78 -14.70
N SER A 151 -4.08 7.66 -15.02
CA SER A 151 -3.90 9.10 -14.82
C SER A 151 -5.18 9.78 -14.36
N LEU A 152 -5.06 10.83 -13.56
CA LEU A 152 -6.17 11.72 -13.24
C LEU A 152 -6.06 12.99 -14.07
N VAL A 153 -7.11 13.34 -14.81
CA VAL A 153 -7.16 14.52 -15.67
C VAL A 153 -8.18 15.50 -15.11
N VAL A 154 -7.77 16.73 -14.82
CA VAL A 154 -8.72 17.77 -14.44
C VAL A 154 -9.34 18.34 -15.70
N ASN A 155 -10.61 18.01 -15.95
CA ASN A 155 -11.33 18.44 -17.13
C ASN A 155 -11.67 19.93 -17.03
N GLN A 156 -12.30 20.32 -15.92
CA GLN A 156 -12.74 21.70 -15.68
C GLN A 156 -12.79 22.02 -14.20
N VAL A 157 -12.63 23.31 -13.89
CA VAL A 157 -12.88 23.89 -12.58
C VAL A 157 -14.02 24.89 -12.73
N ASP A 158 -14.97 24.89 -11.80
CA ASP A 158 -16.11 25.80 -11.89
C ASP A 158 -15.70 27.26 -11.67
N VAL A 159 -16.54 28.16 -12.18
CA VAL A 159 -16.33 29.61 -12.12
C VAL A 159 -16.38 30.15 -10.69
N ASP A 160 -17.15 29.50 -9.83
CA ASP A 160 -17.34 29.90 -8.42
C ASP A 160 -16.16 29.42 -7.54
N GLY A 161 -15.34 28.48 -8.02
CA GLY A 161 -14.17 27.96 -7.31
C GLY A 161 -14.52 26.92 -6.23
N GLU A 162 -15.69 26.27 -6.32
CA GLU A 162 -16.17 25.31 -5.34
C GLU A 162 -16.13 23.87 -5.86
N LYS A 163 -16.20 23.67 -7.19
CA LYS A 163 -16.32 22.35 -7.81
C LYS A 163 -15.23 22.10 -8.84
N VAL A 164 -14.82 20.83 -8.91
CA VAL A 164 -13.91 20.34 -9.95
C VAL A 164 -14.54 19.13 -10.64
N TRP A 165 -14.45 19.12 -11.97
CA TRP A 165 -14.70 17.94 -12.79
C TRP A 165 -13.37 17.34 -13.23
N PHE A 166 -13.17 16.06 -12.95
CA PHE A 166 -12.01 15.30 -13.40
C PHE A 166 -12.42 13.91 -13.90
N SER A 167 -11.53 13.28 -14.67
CA SER A 167 -11.62 11.88 -15.05
C SER A 167 -10.45 11.09 -14.46
N LEU A 168 -10.70 9.80 -14.22
CA LEU A 168 -9.67 8.79 -14.06
C LEU A 168 -9.59 8.03 -15.38
N ASP A 169 -8.40 8.00 -15.96
CA ASP A 169 -8.13 7.36 -17.23
C ASP A 169 -7.26 6.12 -17.01
N LYS A 170 -7.43 5.11 -17.88
CA LYS A 170 -6.56 3.94 -17.98
C LYS A 170 -6.16 3.74 -19.43
N ASN A 171 -4.86 3.68 -19.71
CA ASN A 171 -4.32 3.62 -21.07
C ASN A 171 -4.81 4.75 -21.99
N GLY A 172 -5.08 5.94 -21.43
CA GLY A 172 -5.57 7.10 -22.17
C GLY A 172 -7.07 7.09 -22.49
N GLU A 173 -7.82 6.11 -21.98
CA GLU A 173 -9.29 6.08 -22.06
C GLU A 173 -9.90 6.39 -20.70
N GLU A 174 -10.90 7.28 -20.66
CA GLU A 174 -11.68 7.56 -19.45
C GLU A 174 -12.38 6.28 -18.98
N ILE A 175 -12.11 5.89 -17.73
CA ILE A 175 -12.80 4.76 -17.08
C ILE A 175 -13.81 5.24 -16.05
N GLU A 176 -13.61 6.43 -15.47
CA GLU A 176 -14.52 7.07 -14.52
C GLU A 176 -14.42 8.58 -14.64
N SER A 177 -15.48 9.29 -14.28
CA SER A 177 -15.44 10.74 -14.10
C SER A 177 -16.34 11.20 -12.96
N GLY A 178 -15.96 12.31 -12.34
CA GLY A 178 -16.62 12.80 -11.14
C GLY A 178 -16.60 14.31 -11.04
N ILE A 179 -17.69 14.86 -10.51
CA ILE A 179 -17.77 16.26 -10.08
C ILE A 179 -17.77 16.27 -8.56
N VAL A 180 -16.75 16.89 -7.97
CA VAL A 180 -16.59 16.97 -6.51
C VAL A 180 -16.83 18.40 -6.05
N ASN A 181 -17.60 18.57 -4.97
CA ASN A 181 -17.90 19.87 -4.38
C ASN A 181 -17.15 20.04 -3.05
N THR A 182 -16.30 21.08 -2.99
CA THR A 182 -15.46 21.37 -1.82
C THR A 182 -16.14 22.21 -0.73
N SER A 183 -17.39 22.63 -0.94
CA SER A 183 -18.23 23.32 0.07
C SER A 183 -18.97 22.35 1.01
N GLY A 184 -18.94 21.04 0.72
CA GLY A 184 -19.63 20.01 1.49
C GLY A 184 -18.81 19.38 2.63
N ASN A 185 -19.34 18.28 3.17
CA ASN A 185 -18.68 17.45 4.17
C ASN A 185 -17.60 16.54 3.53
N VAL A 186 -16.95 15.69 4.33
CA VAL A 186 -15.88 14.81 3.83
C VAL A 186 -16.36 13.89 2.70
N ALA A 187 -17.57 13.34 2.77
CA ALA A 187 -18.12 12.50 1.71
C ALA A 187 -18.34 13.29 0.42
N ASP A 188 -18.78 14.55 0.51
CA ASP A 188 -18.95 15.41 -0.67
C ASP A 188 -17.62 15.76 -1.36
N LYS A 189 -16.52 15.71 -0.60
CA LYS A 189 -15.13 15.97 -1.02
C LYS A 189 -14.37 14.73 -1.47
N THR A 190 -14.90 13.53 -1.19
CA THR A 190 -14.25 12.26 -1.51
C THR A 190 -14.90 11.65 -2.74
N PHE A 191 -14.08 11.34 -3.73
CA PHE A 191 -14.49 10.52 -4.87
C PHE A 191 -13.96 9.10 -4.70
N THR A 192 -14.77 8.13 -5.07
CA THR A 192 -14.42 6.71 -5.03
C THR A 192 -14.87 6.05 -6.33
N ALA A 193 -14.16 5.01 -6.77
CA ALA A 193 -14.58 4.16 -7.86
C ALA A 193 -14.52 2.69 -7.44
N THR A 194 -15.56 1.95 -7.83
CA THR A 194 -15.74 0.53 -7.53
C THR A 194 -16.03 -0.24 -8.81
N ALA A 195 -15.52 -1.46 -8.93
CA ALA A 195 -15.81 -2.33 -10.06
C ALA A 195 -15.87 -3.80 -9.64
N ASP A 196 -16.44 -4.63 -10.51
CA ASP A 196 -16.40 -6.09 -10.35
C ASP A 196 -15.06 -6.62 -10.88
N PHE A 197 -14.19 -7.13 -10.01
CA PHE A 197 -12.91 -7.75 -10.36
C PHE A 197 -12.44 -8.74 -9.29
N GLY A 198 -11.49 -9.61 -9.64
CA GLY A 198 -10.97 -10.64 -8.73
C GLY A 198 -12.04 -11.63 -8.25
N ASP A 199 -13.06 -11.89 -9.07
CA ASP A 199 -14.26 -12.68 -8.75
C ASP A 199 -15.10 -12.13 -7.59
N LYS A 200 -14.97 -10.82 -7.29
CA LYS A 200 -15.73 -10.11 -6.26
C LYS A 200 -16.50 -8.95 -6.91
N LYS A 201 -17.56 -8.50 -6.24
CA LYS A 201 -18.40 -7.40 -6.71
C LYS A 201 -18.13 -6.10 -5.97
N ASP A 202 -18.37 -4.97 -6.63
CA ASP A 202 -18.34 -3.64 -6.00
C ASP A 202 -17.04 -3.37 -5.22
N GLN A 203 -15.90 -3.80 -5.76
CA GLN A 203 -14.60 -3.66 -5.11
C GLN A 203 -14.04 -2.26 -5.32
N LEU A 204 -13.71 -1.56 -4.23
CA LEU A 204 -13.03 -0.27 -4.28
C LEU A 204 -11.66 -0.44 -4.93
N TYR A 205 -11.39 0.32 -5.99
CA TYR A 205 -10.07 0.36 -6.60
C TYR A 205 -9.45 1.74 -6.62
N PHE A 206 -10.23 2.81 -6.46
CA PHE A 206 -9.74 4.18 -6.46
C PHE A 206 -10.44 5.03 -5.41
N VAL A 207 -9.68 5.88 -4.73
CA VAL A 207 -10.17 6.97 -3.89
C VAL A 207 -9.29 8.20 -4.09
N THR A 208 -9.90 9.38 -4.10
CA THR A 208 -9.20 10.65 -3.96
C THR A 208 -10.03 11.66 -3.16
N TYR A 209 -9.38 12.57 -2.45
CA TYR A 209 -10.02 13.63 -1.69
C TYR A 209 -9.63 14.98 -2.28
N VAL A 210 -10.61 15.79 -2.63
CA VAL A 210 -10.40 17.16 -3.10
C VAL A 210 -10.38 18.10 -1.91
N ASP A 211 -9.18 18.54 -1.53
CA ASP A 211 -8.94 19.41 -0.38
C ASP A 211 -9.55 20.80 -0.59
N SER A 212 -9.28 21.37 -1.75
CA SER A 212 -9.74 22.70 -2.13
C SER A 212 -9.79 22.87 -3.64
N VAL A 213 -10.72 23.67 -4.10
CA VAL A 213 -10.75 24.24 -5.44
C VAL A 213 -10.48 25.74 -5.33
N PHE A 214 -9.78 26.29 -6.31
CA PHE A 214 -9.50 27.73 -6.37
C PHE A 214 -9.72 28.22 -7.80
N THR A 215 -10.42 29.34 -7.93
CA THR A 215 -10.61 30.06 -9.18
C THR A 215 -10.30 31.54 -8.98
N SER A 216 -9.58 32.11 -9.92
CA SER A 216 -9.26 33.53 -10.03
C SER A 216 -9.39 34.00 -11.48
N ALA A 217 -9.15 35.29 -11.74
CA ALA A 217 -9.26 35.83 -13.09
C ALA A 217 -8.27 35.20 -14.10
N THR A 218 -7.16 34.62 -13.63
CA THR A 218 -6.09 34.08 -14.49
C THR A 218 -5.79 32.60 -14.26
N ASP A 219 -6.15 32.07 -13.10
CA ASP A 219 -5.80 30.71 -12.69
C ASP A 219 -6.96 30.02 -11.99
N SER A 220 -7.23 28.79 -12.41
CA SER A 220 -8.13 27.85 -11.72
C SER A 220 -7.42 26.52 -11.53
N PHE A 221 -7.50 25.95 -10.33
CA PHE A 221 -6.90 24.66 -10.01
C PHE A 221 -7.64 23.93 -8.89
N ALA A 222 -7.43 22.63 -8.80
CA ALA A 222 -7.86 21.79 -7.69
C ALA A 222 -6.65 21.18 -6.97
N VAL A 223 -6.81 20.94 -5.67
CA VAL A 223 -5.80 20.34 -4.80
C VAL A 223 -6.31 18.98 -4.32
N PHE A 224 -5.58 17.93 -4.66
CA PHE A 224 -5.90 16.54 -4.34
C PHE A 224 -5.00 16.02 -3.21
N LYS A 225 -5.61 15.28 -2.28
CA LYS A 225 -4.97 14.56 -1.18
C LYS A 225 -5.50 13.14 -1.07
N TYR A 226 -4.78 12.32 -0.31
CA TYR A 226 -5.21 10.99 0.10
C TYR A 226 -5.57 10.05 -1.06
N THR A 227 -4.95 10.26 -2.22
CA THR A 227 -5.18 9.44 -3.41
C THR A 227 -4.63 8.04 -3.19
N TRP A 228 -5.47 7.03 -3.39
CA TRP A 228 -5.11 5.63 -3.30
C TRP A 228 -5.72 4.86 -4.47
N LEU A 229 -4.93 3.98 -5.07
CA LEU A 229 -5.29 3.25 -6.28
C LEU A 229 -4.67 1.85 -6.27
N ILE A 230 -5.45 0.83 -6.63
CA ILE A 230 -4.95 -0.50 -6.97
C ILE A 230 -5.22 -0.81 -8.44
N ASP A 231 -4.38 -1.64 -9.06
CA ASP A 231 -4.57 -2.03 -10.46
C ASP A 231 -5.64 -3.13 -10.58
N LYS A 232 -6.87 -2.74 -10.89
CA LYS A 232 -8.01 -3.66 -11.01
C LYS A 232 -7.91 -4.65 -12.18
N ASP A 233 -7.12 -4.33 -13.22
CA ASP A 233 -7.04 -5.12 -14.44
C ASP A 233 -6.06 -6.31 -14.33
N LYS A 234 -5.24 -6.35 -13.26
CA LYS A 234 -4.19 -7.36 -13.05
C LYS A 234 -4.26 -7.96 -11.64
N VAL A 235 -5.32 -8.71 -11.39
CA VAL A 235 -5.47 -9.46 -10.14
C VAL A 235 -4.70 -10.78 -10.24
N MET A 236 -3.80 -11.02 -9.29
CA MET A 236 -3.18 -12.31 -9.06
C MET A 236 -4.15 -13.18 -8.27
N VAL A 237 -4.47 -14.35 -8.81
CA VAL A 237 -5.26 -15.39 -8.15
C VAL A 237 -4.31 -16.47 -7.67
N ILE A 238 -4.41 -16.87 -6.41
CA ILE A 238 -3.57 -17.88 -5.77
C ILE A 238 -4.45 -19.08 -5.39
N GLU A 239 -4.09 -20.25 -5.88
CA GLU A 239 -4.78 -21.51 -5.62
C GLU A 239 -3.83 -22.57 -5.01
N ASN A 240 -4.40 -23.56 -4.34
CA ASN A 240 -3.62 -24.69 -3.84
C ASN A 240 -3.00 -25.47 -5.00
N GLY A 241 -1.71 -25.77 -4.89
CA GLY A 241 -0.92 -26.44 -5.93
C GLY A 241 -0.24 -25.49 -6.92
N ASP A 242 -0.51 -24.18 -6.88
CA ASP A 242 0.23 -23.22 -7.69
C ASP A 242 1.70 -23.18 -7.27
N GLU A 243 2.60 -22.97 -8.25
CA GLU A 243 4.04 -22.85 -8.00
C GLU A 243 4.53 -21.40 -8.18
N TYR A 244 5.27 -20.92 -7.20
CA TYR A 244 5.90 -19.59 -7.20
C TYR A 244 7.33 -19.68 -6.68
N GLN A 245 8.29 -19.24 -7.50
CA GLN A 245 9.70 -19.09 -7.11
C GLN A 245 10.30 -20.34 -6.43
N GLY A 246 9.95 -21.54 -6.91
CA GLY A 246 10.43 -22.81 -6.34
C GLY A 246 9.66 -23.32 -5.13
N PHE A 247 8.52 -22.71 -4.78
CA PHE A 247 7.61 -23.18 -3.75
C PHE A 247 6.23 -23.52 -4.34
N GLU A 248 5.59 -24.53 -3.77
CA GLU A 248 4.21 -24.92 -4.06
C GLU A 248 3.28 -24.41 -2.95
N VAL A 249 2.13 -23.84 -3.32
CA VAL A 249 1.08 -23.42 -2.39
C VAL A 249 0.40 -24.63 -1.78
N LYS A 250 0.55 -24.81 -0.47
CA LYS A 250 -0.08 -25.89 0.30
C LYS A 250 -1.38 -25.45 0.98
N GLU A 251 -1.50 -24.15 1.26
CA GLU A 251 -2.73 -23.57 1.80
C GLU A 251 -2.93 -22.16 1.21
N ALA A 252 -4.09 -21.96 0.60
CA ALA A 252 -4.58 -20.67 0.11
C ALA A 252 -5.90 -20.35 0.81
N SER A 253 -5.86 -19.38 1.73
CA SER A 253 -7.04 -18.93 2.47
C SER A 253 -7.12 -17.40 2.47
N ALA A 254 -8.27 -16.85 2.88
CA ALA A 254 -8.46 -15.40 2.94
C ALA A 254 -7.49 -14.68 3.90
N ASN A 255 -6.97 -15.37 4.91
CA ASN A 255 -6.15 -14.76 5.98
C ASN A 255 -4.71 -15.28 6.02
N GLU A 256 -4.35 -16.25 5.20
CA GLU A 256 -3.04 -16.88 5.24
C GLU A 256 -2.79 -17.64 3.94
N ILE A 257 -1.57 -17.50 3.41
CA ILE A 257 -1.04 -18.36 2.36
C ILE A 257 0.21 -19.06 2.88
N VAL A 258 0.26 -20.39 2.72
CA VAL A 258 1.41 -21.23 3.11
C VAL A 258 1.96 -21.91 1.87
N LEU A 259 3.27 -21.74 1.65
CA LEU A 259 4.01 -22.35 0.57
C LEU A 259 5.16 -23.19 1.12
N LYS A 260 5.53 -24.26 0.40
CA LYS A 260 6.66 -25.13 0.76
C LYS A 260 7.55 -25.36 -0.45
N ASN A 261 8.88 -25.40 -0.27
CA ASN A 261 9.81 -25.64 -1.38
C ASN A 261 9.48 -26.94 -2.12
N SER A 262 9.36 -26.88 -3.45
CA SER A 262 8.96 -28.02 -4.28
C SER A 262 10.06 -29.06 -4.47
N ASN A 263 11.32 -28.70 -4.21
CA ASN A 263 12.49 -29.58 -4.34
C ASN A 263 13.44 -29.39 -3.16
N SER A 264 14.24 -30.40 -2.85
CA SER A 264 15.33 -30.30 -1.87
C SER A 264 16.35 -29.21 -2.26
N ILE A 265 16.87 -28.51 -1.25
CA ILE A 265 17.88 -27.45 -1.40
C ILE A 265 19.18 -27.93 -0.76
N THR A 266 20.22 -28.15 -1.56
CA THR A 266 21.57 -28.44 -1.06
C THR A 266 22.37 -27.15 -0.95
N LEU A 267 22.80 -26.82 0.26
CA LEU A 267 23.61 -25.65 0.57
C LEU A 267 25.08 -25.94 0.28
N THR A 268 25.69 -25.11 -0.56
CA THR A 268 27.15 -25.03 -0.69
C THR A 268 27.70 -24.23 0.47
N LEU A 269 28.48 -24.87 1.35
CA LEU A 269 29.10 -24.26 2.53
C LEU A 269 30.35 -23.44 2.15
N ASP A 270 30.11 -22.28 1.55
CA ASP A 270 31.16 -21.37 1.09
C ASP A 270 30.69 -19.93 1.30
N LYS A 271 31.48 -19.14 2.04
CA LYS A 271 31.14 -17.74 2.37
C LYS A 271 30.99 -16.82 1.15
N ASP A 272 31.54 -17.20 0.00
CA ASP A 272 31.52 -16.43 -1.24
C ASP A 272 30.44 -16.95 -2.22
N LYS A 273 29.68 -17.99 -1.84
CA LYS A 273 28.58 -18.55 -2.64
C LYS A 273 27.22 -18.17 -2.08
N LYS A 274 26.27 -17.96 -2.99
CA LYS A 274 24.86 -17.71 -2.69
C LYS A 274 24.06 -18.96 -3.02
N ASN A 275 23.31 -19.46 -2.05
CA ASN A 275 22.43 -20.62 -2.21
C ASN A 275 21.00 -20.15 -2.47
N TYR A 276 20.67 -19.84 -3.73
CA TYR A 276 19.34 -19.35 -4.11
C TYR A 276 18.25 -20.40 -3.89
N PHE A 277 17.14 -19.98 -3.31
CA PHE A 277 15.93 -20.80 -3.13
C PHE A 277 14.67 -20.11 -3.66
N THR A 278 14.83 -18.91 -4.22
CA THR A 278 13.86 -18.18 -5.06
C THR A 278 14.64 -17.43 -6.15
N ASP A 279 13.99 -16.59 -6.94
CA ASP A 279 14.65 -15.79 -7.98
C ASP A 279 15.62 -14.73 -7.41
N SER A 280 15.41 -14.27 -6.16
CA SER A 280 16.24 -13.24 -5.54
C SER A 280 16.68 -13.53 -4.10
N TRP A 281 15.99 -14.43 -3.39
CA TRP A 281 16.34 -14.84 -2.03
C TRP A 281 17.26 -16.06 -2.04
N TYR A 282 18.24 -16.00 -1.15
CA TYR A 282 19.25 -17.03 -1.01
C TYR A 282 19.67 -17.17 0.46
N PHE A 283 20.18 -18.35 0.81
CA PHE A 283 20.91 -18.52 2.05
C PHE A 283 22.38 -18.17 1.83
N GLN A 284 22.90 -17.32 2.71
CA GLN A 284 24.34 -17.14 2.89
C GLN A 284 24.79 -18.07 4.01
N THR A 285 25.81 -18.88 3.73
CA THR A 285 26.48 -19.71 4.71
C THR A 285 27.90 -19.21 4.94
N SER A 286 28.52 -19.60 6.05
CA SER A 286 29.98 -19.60 6.16
C SER A 286 30.58 -20.85 5.52
N ASP A 287 31.91 -20.92 5.50
CA ASP A 287 32.61 -22.20 5.30
C ASP A 287 32.36 -23.12 6.51
N GLU A 288 32.52 -24.42 6.30
CA GLU A 288 32.44 -25.44 7.36
C GLU A 288 33.41 -25.11 8.53
N GLY A 289 32.92 -25.26 9.75
CA GLY A 289 33.64 -24.98 11.00
C GLY A 289 33.89 -23.49 11.27
N LYS A 290 33.37 -22.56 10.46
CA LYS A 290 33.58 -21.12 10.64
C LYS A 290 32.37 -20.46 11.28
N GLY A 291 32.60 -19.73 12.36
CA GLY A 291 31.54 -19.05 13.10
C GLY A 291 30.63 -19.98 13.91
N SER A 292 30.81 -21.30 13.80
CA SER A 292 30.13 -22.32 14.60
C SER A 292 30.97 -22.76 15.81
N THR A 293 30.31 -23.21 16.86
CA THR A 293 30.96 -23.90 18.00
C THR A 293 31.32 -25.36 17.71
N SER A 294 30.90 -25.92 16.57
CA SER A 294 31.25 -27.26 16.09
C SER A 294 32.25 -27.21 14.92
N PRO A 295 33.20 -28.17 14.81
CA PRO A 295 34.10 -28.29 13.66
C PRO A 295 33.38 -28.55 12.32
N GLU A 296 32.26 -29.26 12.35
CA GLU A 296 31.43 -29.58 11.19
C GLU A 296 30.27 -28.58 10.98
N GLY A 297 30.00 -27.72 11.96
CA GLY A 297 28.92 -26.73 11.91
C GLY A 297 29.23 -25.50 11.06
N TYR A 298 28.22 -24.67 10.82
CA TYR A 298 28.35 -23.42 10.06
C TYR A 298 27.29 -22.41 10.51
N VAL A 299 27.44 -21.16 10.08
CA VAL A 299 26.40 -20.14 10.26
C VAL A 299 25.58 -19.93 9.00
N ILE A 300 24.28 -19.71 9.14
CA ILE A 300 23.33 -19.53 8.04
C ILE A 300 22.40 -18.33 8.27
N TYR A 301 22.10 -17.57 7.21
CA TYR A 301 21.02 -16.58 7.20
C TYR A 301 20.45 -16.35 5.80
N PRO A 302 19.15 -16.03 5.68
CA PRO A 302 18.56 -15.63 4.42
C PRO A 302 18.96 -14.18 4.08
N ALA A 303 19.15 -13.93 2.79
CA ALA A 303 19.44 -12.64 2.21
C ALA A 303 18.70 -12.52 0.86
N THR A 304 18.59 -11.30 0.36
CA THR A 304 17.99 -11.01 -0.96
C THR A 304 18.95 -10.17 -1.77
N ASP A 305 18.95 -10.38 -3.08
CA ASP A 305 19.51 -9.39 -3.98
C ASP A 305 18.71 -8.09 -3.91
N VAL A 306 19.42 -6.96 -3.99
CA VAL A 306 18.84 -5.62 -4.08
C VAL A 306 19.15 -5.10 -5.47
N THR A 307 18.14 -5.05 -6.33
CA THR A 307 18.24 -4.34 -7.61
C THR A 307 18.01 -2.86 -7.36
N VAL A 308 19.07 -2.06 -7.43
CA VAL A 308 18.96 -0.60 -7.46
C VAL A 308 18.68 -0.20 -8.89
N GLU A 309 17.42 0.12 -9.19
CA GLU A 309 17.08 0.76 -10.47
C GLU A 309 17.60 2.19 -10.43
N ASP A 310 18.65 2.45 -11.20
CA ASP A 310 19.27 3.75 -11.34
C ASP A 310 18.35 4.64 -12.19
N ASN A 311 17.38 5.30 -11.55
CA ASN A 311 16.52 6.29 -12.20
C ASN A 311 17.31 7.58 -12.48
N THR A 312 18.36 7.48 -13.31
CA THR A 312 19.02 8.62 -13.92
C THR A 312 18.17 9.10 -15.10
N SER A 313 17.10 9.84 -14.77
CA SER A 313 16.61 10.88 -15.66
C SER A 313 17.79 11.83 -15.95
N SER A 314 18.15 11.95 -17.22
CA SER A 314 19.16 12.89 -17.71
C SER A 314 18.93 14.29 -17.13
N GLY A 315 19.81 14.68 -16.21
CA GLY A 315 19.90 16.01 -15.62
C GLY A 315 21.35 16.23 -15.21
N VAL A 316 22.03 17.13 -15.92
CA VAL A 316 23.45 17.44 -15.83
C VAL A 316 23.93 17.69 -14.40
N ASN A 317 25.03 17.02 -14.06
CA ASN A 317 26.09 17.31 -13.08
C ASN A 317 25.85 18.42 -12.05
N ASN A 318 25.88 18.02 -10.77
CA ASN A 318 26.94 18.48 -9.88
C ASN A 318 27.17 17.43 -8.80
N SER A 319 28.30 16.73 -8.91
CA SER A 319 28.90 15.99 -7.81
C SER A 319 29.25 16.96 -6.70
N GLU A 320 28.82 16.68 -5.47
CA GLU A 320 29.79 16.61 -4.38
C GLU A 320 29.33 15.66 -3.29
N SER A 321 30.30 14.87 -2.87
CA SER A 321 30.26 13.74 -1.96
C SER A 321 29.74 14.09 -0.57
N LEU A 322 28.94 13.16 -0.06
CA LEU A 322 28.72 12.83 1.35
C LEU A 322 29.93 13.13 2.24
N LEU A 323 29.67 13.67 3.44
CA LEU A 323 30.20 13.13 4.69
C LEU A 323 29.26 13.49 5.85
N ASN A 324 28.81 12.44 6.55
CA ASN A 324 28.23 12.46 7.88
C ASN A 324 29.24 13.05 8.87
N GLU A 325 28.82 13.97 9.74
CA GLU A 325 29.46 14.09 11.05
C GLU A 325 28.49 14.54 12.16
N SER A 326 28.81 14.06 13.33
CA SER A 326 28.10 13.98 14.61
C SER A 326 27.61 15.30 15.22
N LEU A 327 26.47 15.22 15.92
CA LEU A 327 26.00 16.23 16.86
C LEU A 327 26.70 16.07 18.23
N SER A 328 27.43 17.10 18.67
CA SER A 328 27.72 17.33 20.08
C SER A 328 27.92 18.83 20.37
N ASN A 329 26.99 19.35 21.18
CA ASN A 329 27.03 20.44 22.16
C ASN A 329 27.93 21.69 22.03
N GLU A 330 27.21 22.79 22.27
CA GLU A 330 27.50 23.94 23.15
C GLU A 330 27.89 25.32 22.57
N SER A 331 27.22 26.29 23.20
CA SER A 331 27.51 27.72 23.44
C SER A 331 27.45 28.77 22.31
N SER A 332 26.48 29.68 22.47
CA SER A 332 26.36 31.06 21.93
C SER A 332 27.50 31.98 22.45
N PRO A 333 27.59 33.32 22.13
CA PRO A 333 26.64 34.20 21.41
C PRO A 333 27.26 35.29 20.50
N SER A 334 26.41 35.96 19.70
CA SER A 334 26.42 37.42 19.44
C SER A 334 25.27 37.78 18.46
N THR A 335 24.22 38.49 18.92
CA THR A 335 23.93 39.94 18.67
C THR A 335 24.10 40.33 17.20
N SER A 336 23.13 40.87 16.47
CA SER A 336 22.06 41.85 16.71
C SER A 336 21.18 41.83 15.44
N SER A 337 19.92 42.25 15.35
CA SER A 337 19.28 43.47 15.84
C SER A 337 17.78 43.44 15.45
N ALA A 338 16.94 43.96 16.37
CA ALA A 338 15.64 44.67 16.23
C ALA A 338 14.76 44.41 14.97
N SER A 339 13.43 44.22 15.06
CA SER A 339 12.41 44.95 15.83
C SER A 339 11.05 44.23 15.61
N LEU A 340 10.30 43.88 16.68
CA LEU A 340 9.13 44.60 17.20
C LEU A 340 8.02 44.87 16.14
N LEU A 341 6.92 44.11 16.20
CA LEU A 341 5.66 44.58 16.82
C LEU A 341 4.56 43.51 16.80
N GLU A 342 4.20 43.11 18.02
CA GLU A 342 2.95 42.48 18.42
C GLU A 342 1.75 43.39 18.08
N SER A 343 0.60 42.80 17.73
CA SER A 343 -0.66 43.28 18.31
C SER A 343 -1.64 42.12 18.48
N LYS A 344 -2.23 42.11 19.66
CA LYS A 344 -3.11 41.09 20.24
C LYS A 344 -4.54 41.66 20.22
N ALA A 345 -5.48 40.73 20.09
CA ALA A 345 -6.90 40.69 20.47
C ALA A 345 -7.63 41.94 20.98
N ASP A 346 -8.91 42.03 20.56
CA ASP A 346 -10.12 42.30 21.36
C ASP A 346 -11.27 42.55 20.35
N ASP A 347 -12.56 42.33 20.58
CA ASP A 347 -13.38 41.51 21.47
C ASP A 347 -14.84 41.69 20.94
N LEU A 348 -15.75 40.83 21.37
CA LEU A 348 -17.17 40.66 21.02
C LEU A 348 -18.07 41.91 20.96
N LYS A 349 -19.18 41.81 20.17
CA LYS A 349 -20.56 42.06 20.65
C LYS A 349 -21.68 41.57 19.70
N ASP A 350 -22.64 40.88 20.31
CA ASP A 350 -23.94 40.40 19.83
C ASP A 350 -24.93 41.48 19.34
N VAL A 351 -25.97 41.06 18.58
CA VAL A 351 -27.42 41.16 18.96
C VAL A 351 -28.34 40.71 17.78
N ASN A 352 -28.94 39.52 17.96
CA ASN A 352 -30.40 39.20 18.01
C ASN A 352 -31.38 39.55 16.85
N ASN A 353 -32.07 38.54 16.27
CA ASN A 353 -33.48 38.15 16.55
C ASN A 353 -34.24 37.48 15.36
N ASN A 354 -34.87 36.31 15.66
CA ASN A 354 -36.21 35.79 15.27
C ASN A 354 -36.61 35.69 13.77
N SER A 355 -37.41 34.74 13.26
CA SER A 355 -38.17 33.56 13.73
C SER A 355 -38.95 33.02 12.51
N SER A 356 -39.40 31.75 12.59
CA SER A 356 -40.62 31.14 11.99
C SER A 356 -40.65 30.62 10.53
N LEU A 357 -40.74 29.28 10.45
CA LEU A 357 -41.55 28.43 9.53
C LEU A 357 -43.08 28.64 9.77
N PRO A 358 -44.06 28.12 8.99
CA PRO A 358 -44.05 26.88 8.16
C PRO A 358 -44.84 26.90 6.83
N GLU A 359 -44.70 25.87 5.99
CA GLU A 359 -45.78 24.93 5.59
C GLU A 359 -45.42 24.05 4.37
N GLU A 360 -46.00 22.85 4.40
CA GLU A 360 -45.81 21.65 3.60
C GLU A 360 -46.67 21.68 2.31
N LYS A 361 -46.11 21.31 1.14
CA LYS A 361 -46.86 20.60 0.09
C LYS A 361 -45.97 19.71 -0.78
N THR A 362 -46.52 18.54 -1.04
CA THR A 362 -46.09 17.41 -1.87
C THR A 362 -45.81 17.76 -3.34
N GLY A 363 -44.75 17.19 -3.91
CA GLY A 363 -44.47 17.26 -5.35
C GLY A 363 -43.17 16.55 -5.76
N ILE A 364 -43.33 15.40 -6.41
CA ILE A 364 -42.41 14.64 -7.28
C ILE A 364 -41.04 15.30 -7.54
N VAL A 365 -39.94 14.65 -7.09
CA VAL A 365 -38.57 15.12 -7.36
C VAL A 365 -38.15 14.72 -8.78
N THR A 366 -38.33 15.65 -9.71
CA THR A 366 -37.56 15.71 -10.96
C THR A 366 -36.23 16.39 -10.72
N SER A 367 -35.17 15.82 -11.30
CA SER A 367 -33.80 16.32 -11.44
C SER A 367 -33.67 17.85 -11.37
N ALA A 368 -32.93 18.34 -10.36
CA ALA A 368 -32.55 19.73 -10.26
C ALA A 368 -31.40 20.02 -11.25
N LYS A 369 -31.66 20.93 -12.20
CA LYS A 369 -30.65 21.62 -13.02
C LYS A 369 -29.59 22.25 -12.12
N ALA A 370 -28.32 21.90 -12.31
CA ALA A 370 -27.21 22.59 -11.67
C ALA A 370 -26.74 23.76 -12.55
N SER A 371 -26.86 24.98 -12.00
CA SER A 371 -26.20 26.19 -12.48
C SER A 371 -24.71 26.08 -12.16
N GLY A 372 -23.83 26.10 -13.16
CA GLY A 372 -22.36 26.07 -12.97
C GLY A 372 -21.58 25.34 -14.06
N PHE A 373 -22.22 24.44 -14.81
CA PHE A 373 -21.64 23.81 -16.00
C PHE A 373 -22.59 24.07 -17.18
N GLU A 374 -22.23 24.96 -18.10
CA GLU A 374 -23.00 25.13 -19.33
C GLU A 374 -22.88 23.85 -20.18
N LEU A 375 -24.04 23.32 -20.59
CA LEU A 375 -24.23 22.10 -21.37
C LEU A 375 -23.34 22.06 -22.63
N LEU A 376 -22.27 21.27 -22.60
CA LEU A 376 -21.83 20.54 -23.78
C LEU A 376 -22.56 19.19 -23.79
N ALA A 377 -23.68 19.15 -24.51
CA ALA A 377 -24.34 17.91 -24.85
C ALA A 377 -23.42 17.08 -25.77
N GLY A 378 -22.65 16.18 -25.16
CA GLY A 378 -21.96 15.07 -25.81
C GLY A 378 -22.39 13.79 -25.11
N VAL A 379 -23.10 12.93 -25.83
CA VAL A 379 -23.62 11.64 -25.35
C VAL A 379 -22.48 10.80 -24.78
N PHE A 380 -22.49 10.51 -23.47
CA PHE A 380 -21.59 9.51 -22.89
C PHE A 380 -22.33 8.60 -21.88
N GLY A 381 -22.46 7.34 -22.31
CA GLY A 381 -22.22 6.13 -21.53
C GLY A 381 -22.98 5.89 -20.23
N ILE A 382 -24.28 5.65 -20.28
CA ILE A 382 -24.92 4.81 -19.24
C ILE A 382 -24.65 3.35 -19.63
N ILE A 383 -23.72 2.67 -18.95
CA ILE A 383 -23.65 1.21 -19.01
C ILE A 383 -24.62 0.65 -17.96
N LEU A 384 -25.79 0.21 -18.43
CA LEU A 384 -26.71 -0.64 -17.69
C LEU A 384 -26.09 -2.04 -17.51
N CYS A 385 -25.86 -2.46 -16.27
CA CYS A 385 -25.68 -3.87 -15.94
C CYS A 385 -26.98 -4.65 -16.22
N GLN A 386 -27.03 -5.42 -17.31
CA GLN A 386 -28.12 -6.39 -17.54
C GLN A 386 -27.84 -7.68 -16.79
N TYR A 387 -28.68 -7.94 -15.78
CA TYR A 387 -28.77 -9.18 -15.04
C TYR A 387 -29.50 -10.25 -15.88
N PHE A 388 -28.82 -11.34 -16.23
CA PHE A 388 -29.44 -12.49 -16.90
C PHE A 388 -30.31 -13.29 -15.92
N ILE A 389 -31.63 -13.30 -16.14
CA ILE A 389 -32.53 -14.32 -15.56
C ILE A 389 -32.67 -15.45 -16.58
N LYS A 390 -32.08 -16.60 -16.25
CA LYS A 390 -32.32 -17.89 -16.90
C LYS A 390 -33.64 -18.46 -16.36
N ARG A 391 -34.69 -18.54 -17.17
CA ARG A 391 -35.85 -19.41 -16.88
C ARG A 391 -35.79 -20.65 -17.76
N ARG A 392 -35.88 -21.80 -17.08
CA ARG A 392 -36.22 -23.12 -17.62
C ARG A 392 -37.57 -23.04 -18.32
N ASP A 393 -37.66 -23.69 -19.48
CA ASP A 393 -38.51 -24.87 -19.67
C ASP A 393 -37.80 -25.83 -20.63
#